data_AF-A0A357A7V0-F1
#
_entry.id   AF-A0A357A7V0-F1
#
_cell.length_a   1.000
_cell.length_b   1.000
_cell.length_c   1.000
_cell.angle_alpha   90.00
_cell.angle_beta   90.00
_cell.angle_gamma   90.00
#
_symmetry.space_group_name_H-M   'P 1'
#
loop_
_entity.id
_entity.type
_entity.pdbx_description
1 polymer ?
#
loop_
_entity_poly.entity_id
_entity_poly.type
_entity_poly.pdbx_seq_one_letter_code
_entity_poly.pdbx_strand_id
1 'polypeptide(L)'
;MNYKIIKAPTGVSLEDNLLSWENPPVGEHQIVVAVEDSQKGAAQGFKLRAYDNQAAQVVNSNTSEAAFVSALYQHDVRAVDPDGGR
;
A
#
# COMPACT_ATOMS: atom_id res chain seq x y z
N MET A 1 14.36 -22.80 12.92
CA MET A 1 14.24 -22.26 11.54
C MET A 1 14.46 -20.78 11.64
N ASN A 2 15.34 -20.24 10.82
CA ASN A 2 15.64 -18.81 10.78
C ASN A 2 15.44 -18.30 9.35
N TYR A 3 14.74 -17.18 9.19
CA TYR A 3 14.59 -16.52 7.91
C TYR A 3 15.59 -15.38 7.78
N LYS A 4 16.13 -15.19 6.58
CA LYS A 4 17.05 -14.09 6.28
C LYS A 4 16.83 -13.54 4.88
N ILE A 5 17.02 -12.24 4.75
CA ILE A 5 17.05 -11.57 3.45
C ILE A 5 18.40 -11.84 2.79
N ILE A 6 18.36 -12.38 1.57
CA ILE A 6 19.55 -12.59 0.73
C ILE A 6 19.73 -11.43 -0.25
N LYS A 7 18.61 -10.89 -0.76
CA LYS A 7 18.57 -9.75 -1.68
C LYS A 7 17.27 -9.01 -1.48
N ALA A 8 17.33 -7.70 -1.28
CA ALA A 8 16.15 -6.84 -1.27
C ALA A 8 16.53 -5.39 -1.58
N PRO A 9 15.58 -4.56 -2.03
CA PRO A 9 15.73 -3.11 -2.06
C PRO A 9 15.99 -2.51 -0.67
N THR A 10 16.51 -1.28 -0.65
CA THR A 10 16.67 -0.50 0.58
C THR A 10 15.33 -0.31 1.29
N GLY A 11 15.34 -0.44 2.62
CA GLY A 11 14.16 -0.24 3.47
C GLY A 11 13.29 -1.49 3.66
N VAL A 12 13.62 -2.61 3.03
CA VAL A 12 13.00 -3.91 3.36
C VAL A 12 13.61 -4.43 4.67
N SER A 13 12.76 -4.76 5.63
CA SER A 13 13.13 -5.43 6.88
C SER A 13 12.43 -6.77 7.00
N LEU A 14 13.01 -7.65 7.81
CA LEU A 14 12.45 -8.95 8.16
C LEU A 14 12.62 -9.14 9.67
N GLU A 15 11.51 -9.22 10.37
CA GLU A 15 11.46 -9.51 11.80
C GLU A 15 10.69 -10.81 12.01
N ASP A 16 11.36 -11.81 12.59
CA ASP A 16 10.91 -13.20 12.63
C ASP A 16 10.51 -13.74 11.24
N ASN A 17 9.21 -13.74 10.97
CA ASN A 17 8.60 -14.22 9.73
C ASN A 17 7.81 -13.11 9.00
N LEU A 18 7.89 -11.86 9.47
CA LEU A 18 7.19 -10.72 8.91
C LEU A 18 8.16 -9.85 8.11
N LEU A 19 7.95 -9.81 6.79
CA LEU A 19 8.65 -8.89 5.90
C LEU A 19 7.88 -7.58 5.82
N SER A 20 8.55 -6.46 6.09
CA SER A 20 7.97 -5.12 6.09
C SER A 20 8.72 -4.20 5.13
N TRP A 21 7.98 -3.34 4.44
CA TRP A 21 8.54 -2.35 3.51
C TRP A 21 7.62 -1.14 3.40
N GLU A 22 7.95 -0.07 4.12
CA GLU A 22 7.03 1.05 4.35
C GLU A 22 6.84 1.96 3.13
N ASN A 23 7.93 2.28 2.43
CA ASN A 23 7.91 3.22 1.31
C ASN A 23 8.61 2.62 0.07
N PRO A 24 8.00 1.63 -0.59
CA PRO A 24 8.57 1.04 -1.79
C PRO A 24 8.58 2.04 -2.95
N PRO A 25 9.71 2.23 -3.67
CA PRO A 25 9.71 3.01 -4.90
C PRO A 25 8.80 2.36 -5.94
N VAL A 26 8.13 3.16 -6.77
CA VAL A 26 7.30 2.65 -7.87
C VAL A 26 8.16 1.81 -8.83
N GLY A 27 7.65 0.64 -9.23
CA GLY A 27 8.34 -0.27 -10.16
C GLY A 27 8.33 -1.72 -9.72
N GLU A 28 9.08 -2.55 -10.46
CA GLU A 28 9.25 -3.99 -10.16
C GLU A 28 10.55 -4.22 -9.38
N HIS A 29 10.44 -4.97 -8.28
CA HIS A 29 11.51 -5.22 -7.33
C HIS A 29 11.65 -6.70 -7.03
N GLN A 30 12.88 -7.17 -6.94
CA GLN A 30 13.17 -8.55 -6.58
C GLN A 30 13.55 -8.64 -5.10
N ILE A 31 12.85 -9.50 -4.37
CA ILE A 31 13.19 -9.89 -3.00
C ILE A 31 13.53 -11.37 -2.98
N VAL A 32 14.60 -11.76 -2.30
CA VAL A 32 15.00 -13.16 -2.11
C VAL A 32 15.15 -13.41 -0.62
N VAL A 33 14.37 -14.36 -0.12
CA VAL A 33 14.38 -14.80 1.28
C VAL A 33 14.89 -16.23 1.33
N ALA A 34 15.80 -16.50 2.25
CA ALA A 34 16.23 -17.85 2.58
C ALA A 34 15.70 -18.27 3.95
N VAL A 35 15.47 -19.56 4.09
CA VAL A 35 15.18 -20.22 5.36
C VAL A 35 16.18 -21.35 5.56
N GLU A 36 16.71 -21.47 6.77
CA GLU A 36 17.57 -22.58 7.15
C GLU A 36 17.15 -23.20 8.48
N ASP A 37 17.30 -24.52 8.58
CA ASP A 37 17.27 -25.29 9.81
C ASP A 37 18.67 -25.84 10.13
N SER A 38 18.78 -26.73 11.11
CA SER A 38 20.07 -27.29 11.53
C SER A 38 20.74 -28.20 10.50
N GLN A 39 20.07 -28.56 9.40
CA GLN A 39 20.53 -29.54 8.43
C GLN A 39 20.39 -29.09 6.97
N LYS A 40 19.40 -28.26 6.63
CA LYS A 40 19.04 -27.88 5.26
C LYS A 40 18.64 -26.41 5.18
N GLY A 41 18.81 -25.85 3.98
CA GLY A 41 18.35 -24.51 3.65
C GLY A 41 17.68 -24.46 2.28
N ALA A 42 16.80 -23.49 2.11
CA ALA A 42 16.13 -23.18 0.84
C ALA A 42 16.04 -21.67 0.65
N ALA A 43 15.98 -21.21 -0.60
CA ALA A 43 15.78 -19.81 -0.93
C ALA A 43 14.65 -19.65 -1.95
N GLN A 44 13.85 -18.60 -1.78
CA GLN A 44 12.75 -18.26 -2.68
C GLN A 44 12.88 -16.81 -3.13
N GLY A 45 12.74 -16.60 -4.44
CA GLY A 45 12.66 -15.27 -5.04
C GLY A 45 11.21 -14.84 -5.26
N PHE A 46 10.93 -13.57 -5.01
CA PHE A 46 9.66 -12.90 -5.23
C PHE A 46 9.89 -11.67 -6.12
N LYS A 47 8.92 -11.39 -6.97
CA LYS A 47 8.83 -10.14 -7.74
C LYS A 47 7.65 -9.35 -7.21
N LEU A 48 7.92 -8.20 -6.59
CA LEU A 48 6.90 -7.28 -6.11
C LEU A 48 6.82 -6.10 -7.08
N ARG A 49 5.61 -5.74 -7.48
CA ARG A 49 5.36 -4.52 -8.26
C ARG A 49 4.68 -3.50 -7.36
N ALA A 50 5.37 -2.40 -7.10
CA ALA A 50 4.83 -1.25 -6.40
C ALA A 50 4.25 -0.27 -7.41
N TYR A 51 3.07 0.25 -7.09
CA TYR A 51 2.37 1.25 -7.88
C TYR A 51 2.36 2.58 -7.14
N ASP A 52 2.20 3.66 -7.89
CA ASP A 52 1.88 4.94 -7.28
C ASP A 52 0.46 4.86 -6.68
N ASN A 53 0.24 5.52 -5.55
CA ASN A 53 -1.07 5.57 -4.89
C ASN A 53 -1.50 7.03 -4.81
N GLN A 54 -2.35 7.42 -5.75
CA GLN A 54 -2.90 8.75 -5.90
C GLN A 54 -3.88 9.05 -4.77
N ALA A 55 -3.84 10.29 -4.29
CA ALA A 55 -4.80 10.75 -3.32
C ALA A 55 -6.23 10.71 -3.90
N ALA A 56 -7.19 10.32 -3.07
CA ALA A 56 -8.61 10.39 -3.43
C ALA A 56 -8.99 11.83 -3.82
N GLN A 57 -9.80 11.94 -4.87
CA GLN A 57 -10.22 13.22 -5.43
C GLN A 57 -11.67 13.49 -5.07
N VAL A 58 -11.95 14.68 -4.53
CA VAL A 58 -13.33 15.14 -4.35
C VAL A 58 -13.87 15.50 -5.72
N VAL A 59 -14.93 14.79 -6.12
CA VAL A 59 -15.66 15.10 -7.34
C VAL A 59 -16.78 16.04 -6.92
N ASN A 60 -16.67 17.31 -7.28
CA ASN A 60 -17.66 18.33 -6.91
C ASN A 60 -19.07 17.84 -7.27
N SER A 61 -19.82 17.43 -6.26
CA SER A 61 -21.26 17.30 -6.35
C SER A 61 -21.82 18.71 -6.47
N ASN A 62 -22.80 18.90 -7.34
CA ASN A 62 -23.31 20.23 -7.67
C ASN A 62 -23.94 20.85 -6.41
N THR A 63 -23.19 21.68 -5.68
CA THR A 63 -23.64 22.28 -4.43
C THR A 63 -24.63 23.40 -4.73
N SER A 64 -25.80 23.39 -4.09
CA SER A 64 -26.67 24.57 -4.07
C SER A 64 -26.21 25.46 -2.91
N GLU A 65 -25.62 26.63 -3.21
CA GLU A 65 -25.05 27.53 -2.19
C GLU A 65 -26.10 28.29 -1.36
N ALA A 66 -27.39 28.02 -1.57
CA ALA A 66 -28.49 28.73 -0.91
C ALA A 66 -29.39 27.78 -0.12
N ALA A 67 -29.57 28.06 1.17
CA ALA A 67 -30.62 27.51 2.01
C ALA A 67 -31.49 28.63 2.58
N PHE A 68 -32.78 28.35 2.77
CA PHE A 68 -33.68 29.27 3.46
C PHE A 68 -33.36 29.30 4.96
N VAL A 69 -33.57 30.47 5.59
CA VAL A 69 -33.51 30.59 7.05
C VAL A 69 -34.46 29.56 7.68
N SER A 70 -33.95 28.81 8.66
CA SER A 70 -34.65 27.70 9.34
C SER A 70 -34.87 26.42 8.53
N ALA A 71 -34.29 26.29 7.34
CA ALA A 71 -34.23 25.01 6.62
C ALA A 71 -32.95 24.24 6.98
N LEU A 72 -33.03 22.91 7.10
CA LEU A 72 -31.86 22.04 7.23
C LEU A 72 -31.08 22.05 5.91
N TYR A 73 -29.83 22.49 5.95
CA TYR A 73 -28.92 22.39 4.82
C TYR A 73 -28.15 21.07 4.88
N GLN A 74 -28.25 20.27 3.82
CA GLN A 74 -27.51 19.03 3.65
C GLN A 74 -26.90 18.99 2.26
N HIS A 75 -25.66 18.51 2.16
CA HIS A 75 -25.02 18.22 0.88
C HIS A 75 -24.20 16.94 0.99
N ASP A 76 -24.23 16.15 -0.08
CA ASP A 76 -23.43 14.93 -0.18
C ASP A 76 -22.09 15.28 -0.80
N VAL A 77 -21.00 15.01 -0.09
CA VAL A 77 -19.65 15.06 -0.68
C VAL A 77 -19.34 13.69 -1.28
N ARG A 78 -18.95 13.66 -2.55
CA ARG A 78 -18.49 12.43 -3.22
C ARG A 78 -17.01 12.54 -3.50
N ALA A 79 -16.27 11.51 -3.13
CA ALA A 79 -14.87 11.34 -3.49
C ALA A 79 -14.69 10.06 -4.29
N VAL A 80 -13.70 10.03 -5.16
CA VAL A 80 -13.28 8.86 -5.92
C VAL A 80 -11.80 8.65 -5.66
N ASP A 81 -11.43 7.45 -5.23
CA ASP A 81 -10.06 6.98 -5.23
C ASP A 81 -9.69 6.53 -6.65
N PRO A 82 -8.75 7.20 -7.34
CA PRO A 82 -8.36 6.83 -8.71
C PRO A 82 -7.77 5.42 -8.84
N ASP A 83 -7.22 4.87 -7.76
CA ASP A 83 -6.56 3.56 -7.73
C ASP A 83 -7.47 2.44 -7.20
N GLY A 84 -8.72 2.77 -6.85
CA GLY A 84 -9.74 1.80 -6.45
C GLY A 84 -9.61 1.31 -5.00
N GLY A 85 -8.86 2.04 -4.16
CA GLY A 85 -8.93 1.91 -2.71
C GLY A 85 -10.35 2.17 -2.19
N ARG A 86 -10.72 1.52 -1.08
CA ARG A 86 -12.01 1.70 -0.40
C ARG A 86 -11.87 2.58 0.82
#